data_AF-S6BX63-F1
#
_entry.id   AF-S6BX63-F1
#
_cell.length_a   1.000
_cell.length_b   1.000
_cell.length_c   1.000
_cell.angle_alpha   90.00
_cell.angle_beta   90.00
_cell.angle_gamma   90.00
#
_symmetry.space_group_name_H-M   'P 1'
#
loop_
_entity.id
_entity.type
_entity.pdbx_description
1 polymer ?
#
loop_
_entity_poly.entity_id
_entity_poly.type
_entity_poly.pdbx_seq_one_letter_code
_entity_poly.pdbx_strand_id
1 'polypeptide(L)'
;MAEIQLSNELFQDIMQAVDRQHPGADNGLVLQYLAAVTGYLLGSERNLPAEEKETYFQQLCEFADRVYRDVQAQQQQPPRPPAGDAFGYWEPPQK
;
A
#
# COMPACT_ATOMS: atom_id res chain seq x y z
N MET A 1 0.39 -11.37 -8.78
CA MET A 1 1.25 -10.66 -7.81
C MET A 1 0.76 -11.02 -6.42
N ALA A 2 1.67 -11.24 -5.47
CA ALA A 2 1.30 -11.58 -4.09
C ALA A 2 0.52 -10.42 -3.43
N GLU A 3 -0.35 -10.75 -2.49
CA GLU A 3 -1.04 -9.76 -1.67
C GLU A 3 -0.03 -9.23 -0.63
N ILE A 4 0.61 -8.10 -0.94
CA ILE A 4 1.65 -7.52 -0.08
C ILE A 4 0.97 -6.72 1.02
N GLN A 5 1.16 -7.12 2.27
CA GLN A 5 0.85 -6.29 3.43
C GLN A 5 2.15 -5.67 3.95
N LEU A 6 2.23 -4.34 3.91
CA LEU A 6 3.32 -3.60 4.53
C LEU A 6 3.14 -3.67 6.05
N SER A 7 4.04 -4.36 6.75
CA SER A 7 4.07 -4.31 8.20
C SER A 7 4.58 -2.94 8.65
N ASN A 8 4.10 -2.47 9.80
CA ASN A 8 4.60 -1.23 10.40
C ASN A 8 6.11 -1.28 10.67
N GLU A 9 6.63 -2.47 11.00
CA GLU A 9 8.06 -2.70 11.23
C GLU A 9 8.88 -2.44 9.96
N LEU A 10 8.49 -3.05 8.83
CA LEU A 10 9.16 -2.84 7.55
C LEU A 10 9.13 -1.37 7.13
N PHE A 11 8.00 -0.69 7.34
CA PHE A 11 7.89 0.74 7.06
C PHE A 11 8.87 1.57 7.89
N GLN A 12 8.97 1.31 9.20
CA GLN A 12 9.90 2.01 10.08
C GLN A 12 11.36 1.75 9.71
N ASP A 13 11.71 0.51 9.40
CA ASP A 13 13.05 0.12 8.97
C ASP A 13 13.47 0.87 7.69
N ILE A 14 12.56 1.01 6.73
CA ILE A 14 12.79 1.77 5.50
C ILE A 14 13.03 3.24 5.81
N MET A 15 12.17 3.87 6.63
CA MET A 15 12.37 5.28 6.99
C MET A 15 13.71 5.50 7.68
N GLN A 16 14.09 4.60 8.60
CA GLN A 16 15.37 4.69 9.31
C GLN A 16 16.56 4.46 8.37
N ALA A 17 16.46 3.56 7.41
CA ALA A 17 17.50 3.34 6.41
C ALA A 17 17.74 4.60 5.56
N VAL A 18 16.66 5.28 5.15
CA VAL A 18 16.74 6.54 4.41
C VAL A 18 17.34 7.65 5.27
N ASP A 19 16.90 7.80 6.52
CA ASP A 19 17.41 8.82 7.44
C ASP A 19 18.91 8.65 7.73
N ARG A 20 19.42 7.41 7.82
CA ARG A 20 20.86 7.14 7.96
C ARG A 20 21.67 7.66 6.77
N GLN A 21 21.11 7.59 5.57
CA GLN A 21 21.77 8.06 4.35
C GLN A 21 21.60 9.58 4.17
N HIS A 22 20.42 10.10 4.53
CA HIS A 22 20.08 11.50 4.40
C HIS A 22 19.33 11.97 5.66
N PRO A 23 20.06 12.45 6.68
CA PRO A 23 19.47 12.85 7.96
C PRO A 23 18.44 13.96 7.79
N GLY A 24 17.25 13.79 8.38
CA GLY A 24 16.15 14.74 8.24
C GLY A 24 15.41 14.63 6.91
N ALA A 25 15.49 13.48 6.25
CA ALA A 25 14.67 13.18 5.08
C ALA A 25 13.18 13.35 5.40
N ASP A 26 12.46 14.04 4.51
CA ASP A 26 11.01 14.12 4.57
C ASP A 26 10.35 12.90 3.90
N ASN A 27 9.03 12.77 4.09
CA ASN A 27 8.27 11.67 3.50
C ASN A 27 8.37 11.67 1.97
N GLY A 28 8.49 12.84 1.34
CA GLY A 28 8.64 12.96 -0.11
C GLY A 28 9.93 12.31 -0.62
N LEU A 29 11.04 12.55 0.08
CA LEU A 29 12.32 11.95 -0.24
C LEU A 29 12.34 10.45 0.01
N VAL A 30 11.71 9.96 1.07
CA VAL A 30 11.56 8.52 1.33
C VAL A 30 10.83 7.82 0.17
N LEU A 31 9.76 8.43 -0.37
CA LEU A 31 9.05 7.89 -1.53
C LEU A 31 9.94 7.86 -2.79
N GLN A 32 10.77 8.88 -3.01
CA GLN A 32 11.73 8.91 -4.12
C GLN A 32 12.78 7.81 -3.99
N TYR A 33 13.29 7.55 -2.78
CA TYR A 33 14.22 6.46 -2.51
C TYR A 33 13.59 5.10 -2.81
N LEU A 34 12.34 4.88 -2.41
CA LEU A 34 11.63 3.64 -2.73
C LEU A 34 11.50 3.42 -4.24
N ALA A 35 11.09 4.44 -5.00
CA ALA A 35 11.03 4.37 -6.45
C ALA A 35 12.41 4.08 -7.08
N ALA A 36 13.46 4.74 -6.58
CA ALA A 36 14.82 4.54 -7.05
C ALA A 36 15.33 3.12 -6.77
N VAL A 37 15.04 2.56 -5.59
CA VAL A 37 15.39 1.18 -5.22
C VAL A 37 14.69 0.19 -6.14
N THR A 38 13.40 0.38 -6.43
CA THR A 38 12.66 -0.46 -7.39
C THR A 38 13.32 -0.45 -8.77
N GLY A 39 13.62 0.74 -9.31
CA GLY A 39 14.28 0.88 -10.60
C GLY A 39 15.69 0.28 -10.63
N TYR A 40 16.48 0.48 -9.56
CA TYR A 40 17.83 -0.06 -9.44
C TYR A 40 17.81 -1.60 -9.41
N LEU A 41 16.95 -2.20 -8.58
CA LEU A 41 16.84 -3.66 -8.47
C LEU A 41 16.50 -4.28 -9.82
N LEU A 42 15.43 -3.80 -10.47
CA LEU A 42 15.01 -4.31 -11.78
C LEU A 42 16.05 -4.05 -12.88
N GLY A 43 16.66 -2.88 -12.88
CA GLY A 43 17.74 -2.55 -13.81
C GLY A 43 18.94 -3.47 -13.66
N SER A 44 19.27 -3.86 -12.43
CA SER A 44 20.42 -4.70 -12.09
C SER A 44 20.24 -6.19 -12.47
N GLU A 45 19.01 -6.65 -12.70
CA GLU A 45 18.73 -8.04 -13.08
C GLU A 45 19.36 -8.39 -14.42
N ARG A 46 20.40 -9.24 -14.45
CA ARG A 46 21.12 -9.55 -15.69
C ARG A 46 20.43 -10.59 -16.57
N ASN A 47 19.49 -11.33 -15.99
CA ASN A 47 18.89 -12.49 -16.63
C ASN A 47 17.57 -12.18 -17.35
N LEU A 48 17.00 -10.98 -17.17
CA LEU A 48 15.81 -10.55 -17.90
C LEU A 48 16.16 -9.75 -19.17
N PRO A 49 15.57 -10.08 -20.33
CA PRO A 49 15.58 -9.23 -21.52
C PRO A 49 15.05 -7.82 -21.23
N ALA A 50 15.53 -6.83 -21.98
CA ALA A 50 15.13 -5.43 -21.77
C ALA A 50 13.61 -5.20 -21.91
N GLU A 51 12.98 -5.88 -22.87
CA GLU A 51 11.53 -5.80 -23.10
C GLU A 51 10.71 -6.39 -21.95
N GLU A 52 11.19 -7.49 -21.37
CA GLU A 52 10.57 -8.11 -20.19
C GLU A 52 10.73 -7.22 -18.95
N LYS A 53 11.89 -6.57 -18.79
CA LYS A 53 12.09 -5.58 -17.71
C LYS A 53 11.12 -4.42 -17.83
N GLU A 54 10.97 -3.85 -19.02
CA GLU A 54 10.05 -2.75 -19.26
C GLU A 54 8.60 -3.15 -18.93
N THR A 55 8.18 -4.32 -19.43
CA THR A 55 6.86 -4.88 -19.12
C THR A 55 6.68 -5.07 -17.60
N TYR A 56 7.69 -5.61 -16.91
CA TYR A 56 7.62 -5.83 -15.48
C TYR A 56 7.58 -4.50 -14.69
N PHE A 57 8.34 -3.50 -15.12
CA PHE A 57 8.32 -2.16 -14.52
C PHE A 57 6.93 -1.53 -14.60
N GLN A 58 6.28 -1.60 -15.77
CA GLN A 58 4.92 -1.10 -15.95
C GLN A 58 3.93 -1.79 -15.00
N GLN A 59 4.02 -3.12 -14.89
CA GLN A 59 3.19 -3.88 -13.95
C GLN A 59 3.42 -3.47 -12.48
N LEU A 60 4.66 -3.14 -12.11
CA LEU A 60 4.98 -2.62 -10.77
C LEU A 60 4.37 -1.23 -10.52
N CYS A 61 4.38 -0.34 -11.53
CA CYS A 61 3.72 0.95 -11.43
C CYS A 61 2.20 0.80 -11.27
N GLU A 62 1.57 -0.07 -12.05
CA GLU A 62 0.14 -0.39 -11.93
C GLU A 62 -0.21 -1.00 -10.56
N PHE A 63 0.68 -1.84 -10.03
CA PHE A 63 0.53 -2.38 -8.68
C PHE A 63 0.60 -1.27 -7.63
N ALA A 64 1.58 -0.36 -7.72
CA ALA A 64 1.70 0.77 -6.79
C ALA A 64 0.48 1.70 -6.84
N ASP A 65 -0.08 1.99 -8.02
CA ASP A 65 -1.31 2.78 -8.17
C ASP A 65 -2.51 2.11 -7.49
N ARG A 66 -2.66 0.79 -7.64
CA ARG A 66 -3.72 0.02 -6.94
C ARG A 66 -3.58 0.10 -5.43
N VAL A 67 -2.38 -0.15 -4.89
CA VAL A 67 -2.13 -0.06 -3.44
C VAL A 67 -2.45 1.35 -2.91
N TYR A 68 -2.05 2.39 -3.63
CA TYR A 68 -2.37 3.78 -3.28
C TYR A 68 -3.90 4.00 -3.21
N ARG A 69 -4.64 3.55 -4.21
CA ARG A 69 -6.11 3.67 -4.26
C ARG A 69 -6.78 2.88 -3.13
N ASP A 70 -6.28 1.69 -2.83
CA ASP A 70 -6.82 0.84 -1.77
C ASP A 70 -6.65 1.49 -0.38
N VAL A 71 -5.49 2.08 -0.11
CA VAL A 71 -5.24 2.83 1.13
C VAL A 71 -6.14 4.05 1.23
N GLN A 72 -6.32 4.80 0.13
CA GLN A 72 -7.25 5.94 0.08
C GLN A 72 -8.69 5.50 0.35
N ALA A 73 -9.13 4.39 -0.25
CA ALA A 73 -10.47 3.84 -0.05
C ALA A 73 -10.71 3.40 1.40
N GLN A 74 -9.71 2.80 2.06
CA GLN A 74 -9.80 2.41 3.47
C GLN A 74 -9.91 3.64 4.39
N GLN A 75 -9.19 4.72 4.11
CA GLN A 75 -9.27 5.96 4.89
C GLN A 75 -10.62 6.68 4.73
N GLN A 76 -11.30 6.49 3.61
CA GLN A 76 -12.59 7.11 3.31
C GLN A 76 -13.79 6.32 3.82
N GLN A 77 -13.61 5.09 4.31
CA GLN A 77 -14.72 4.34 4.90
C GLN A 77 -15.16 5.00 6.21
N PRO A 78 -16.41 5.49 6.32
CA PRO A 78 -16.90 6.00 7.59
C PRO A 78 -16.90 4.86 8.62
N PRO A 79 -16.61 5.16 9.91
CA PRO A 79 -16.71 4.15 10.95
C PRO A 79 -18.10 3.54 10.90
N ARG A 80 -18.17 2.21 10.73
CA ARG A 80 -19.47 1.51 10.80
C ARG A 80 -20.11 1.91 12.12
N PRO A 81 -21.35 2.45 12.12
CA PRO A 81 -22.04 2.68 13.38
C PRO A 81 -22.04 1.35 14.14
N PRO A 82 -21.80 1.37 15.46
CA PRO A 82 -21.96 0.15 16.25
C PRO A 82 -23.32 -0.44 15.91
N ALA A 83 -23.37 -1.75 15.69
CA ALA A 83 -24.62 -2.46 15.52
C ALA A 83 -25.44 -2.25 16.80
N GLY A 84 -26.22 -1.17 16.83
CA GLY A 84 -27.17 -0.92 17.88
C GLY A 84 -28.13 -2.09 17.88
N ASP A 85 -28.34 -2.66 19.07
CA ASP A 85 -29.31 -3.71 19.35
C ASP A 85 -30.69 -3.35 18.78
N ALA A 86 -30.93 -3.66 17.51
CA ALA A 86 -32.24 -3.63 16.89
C ALA A 86 -32.95 -4.97 17.15
N PHE A 87 -33.04 -5.36 18.42
CA PHE A 87 -33.96 -6.40 18.88
C PHE A 87 -35.21 -5.71 19.45
N GLY A 88 -35.96 -5.03 18.57
CA GLY A 88 -37.35 -4.68 18.84
C GLY A 88 -38.22 -5.84 18.37
N TYR A 89 -38.78 -6.61 19.31
CA TYR A 89 -39.82 -7.60 19.01
C TYR A 89 -41.00 -6.89 18.34
N TRP A 90 -41.37 -7.34 17.14
CA TRP A 90 -42.63 -6.94 16.51
C TRP A 90 -43.71 -7.93 16.91
N GLU A 91 -44.71 -7.49 17.66
CA GLU A 91 -45.92 -8.26 17.93
C GLU A 91 -47.05 -7.81 16.97
N PRO A 92 -47.60 -8.72 16.13
CA PRO A 92 -48.76 -8.41 15.31
C PRO A 92 -50.03 -8.21 16.17
N PRO A 93 -50.93 -7.28 15.80
CA PRO A 93 -52.23 -7.18 16.44
C PRO A 93 -53.09 -8.42 16.13
N GLN A 94 -53.51 -9.12 17.18
CA GLN A 94 -54.45 -10.24 17.11
C GLN A 94 -55.83 -9.71 16.67
N LYS A 95 -56.45 -10.38 15.69
CA LYS A 95 -57.85 -10.16 15.29
C LYS A 95 -58.80 -10.97 16.15
#